data_AF-A0A7J9YQP8-F1
#
_entry.id   AF-A0A7J9YQP8-F1
#
_cell.length_a   1.000
_cell.length_b   1.000
_cell.length_c   1.000
_cell.angle_alpha   90.00
_cell.angle_beta   90.00
_cell.angle_gamma   90.00
#
_symmetry.space_group_name_H-M   'P 1'
#
loop_
_entity.id
_entity.type
_entity.pdbx_description
1 polymer ?
#
loop_
_entity_poly.entity_id
_entity_poly.type
_entity_poly.pdbx_seq_one_letter_code
_entity_poly.pdbx_strand_id
1 'polypeptide(L)'
;MSPPIRFDERGLVPCLAQDWRTGEVLTLAYMNAEALRLTRETQEVHFFSRSRGELWRKGETSGNVLRLRQLRYDCDGDALLALVEPAGPACHTGERTCFYRDLDGAADPAPDAPPAPGEPAPALSLPARDGAQFHLDAHAGQPVLVSFLRHAG
;
A
#
# COMPACT_ATOMS: atom_id res chain seq x y z
N MET A 1 -1.80 5.46 -22.35
CA MET A 1 -1.60 4.03 -22.00
C MET A 1 -0.60 4.00 -20.86
N SER A 2 -0.95 3.41 -19.72
CA SER A 2 0.01 3.18 -18.63
C SER A 2 1.18 2.34 -19.17
N PRO A 3 2.45 2.67 -18.88
CA PRO A 3 3.58 1.84 -19.27
C PRO A 3 3.43 0.43 -18.66
N PRO A 4 3.91 -0.62 -19.34
CA PRO A 4 3.98 -1.95 -18.75
C PRO A 4 4.89 -1.93 -17.51
N ILE A 5 4.57 -2.72 -16.48
CA ILE A 5 5.43 -2.89 -15.31
C ILE A 5 6.79 -3.44 -15.75
N ARG A 6 7.86 -2.83 -15.28
CA ARG A 6 9.24 -3.20 -15.57
C ARG A 6 9.75 -4.12 -14.49
N PHE A 7 9.98 -5.37 -14.87
CA PHE A 7 10.68 -6.33 -14.03
C PHE A 7 12.19 -6.22 -14.26
N ASP A 8 12.97 -6.46 -13.23
CA ASP A 8 14.43 -6.56 -13.31
C ASP A 8 14.88 -7.79 -14.12
N GLU A 9 16.20 -7.96 -14.26
CA GLU A 9 16.80 -9.09 -14.98
C GLU A 9 16.43 -10.47 -14.40
N ARG A 10 15.93 -10.51 -13.16
CA ARG A 10 15.49 -11.72 -12.46
C ARG A 10 13.97 -11.93 -12.58
N GLY A 11 13.27 -11.06 -13.30
CA GLY A 11 11.82 -11.11 -13.45
C GLY A 11 11.08 -10.62 -12.19
N LEU A 12 11.69 -9.71 -11.41
CA LEU A 12 11.14 -9.20 -10.16
C LEU A 12 10.90 -7.69 -10.19
N VAL A 13 9.88 -7.23 -9.46
CA VAL A 13 9.61 -5.81 -9.20
C VAL A 13 9.49 -5.59 -7.69
N PRO A 14 10.15 -4.57 -7.10
CA PRO A 14 9.92 -4.19 -5.71
C PRO A 14 8.48 -3.71 -5.50
N CYS A 15 7.90 -4.08 -4.35
CA CYS A 15 6.57 -3.70 -3.94
C CYS A 15 6.57 -3.28 -2.47
N LEU A 16 6.25 -2.02 -2.21
CA LEU A 16 5.97 -1.53 -0.87
C LEU A 16 4.52 -1.84 -0.51
N ALA A 17 4.31 -2.43 0.66
CA ALA A 17 2.98 -2.53 1.26
C ALA A 17 2.84 -1.41 2.31
N GLN A 18 1.79 -0.61 2.17
CA GLN A 18 1.49 0.52 3.05
C GLN A 18 0.06 0.39 3.56
N ASP A 19 -0.14 0.62 4.86
CA ASP A 19 -1.48 0.65 5.44
C ASP A 19 -2.29 1.79 4.81
N TRP A 20 -3.42 1.45 4.19
CA TRP A 20 -4.23 2.40 3.45
C TRP A 20 -4.89 3.48 4.32
N ARG A 21 -5.03 3.23 5.62
CA ARG A 21 -5.66 4.14 6.60
C ARG A 21 -4.62 5.01 7.30
N THR A 22 -3.50 4.42 7.72
CA THR A 22 -2.51 5.12 8.56
C THR A 22 -1.36 5.69 7.74
N GLY A 23 -1.14 5.22 6.51
CA GLY A 23 0.02 5.61 5.71
C GLY A 23 1.34 4.97 6.16
N GLU A 24 1.32 4.12 7.19
CA GLU A 24 2.51 3.43 7.66
C GLU A 24 3.03 2.43 6.60
N VAL A 25 4.34 2.46 6.35
CA VAL A 25 4.98 1.44 5.51
C VAL A 25 5.11 0.15 6.34
N LEU A 26 4.45 -0.91 5.88
CA LEU A 26 4.38 -2.18 6.59
C LEU A 26 5.52 -3.13 6.21
N THR A 27 5.87 -3.18 4.92
CA THR A 27 6.96 -4.04 4.44
C THR A 27 7.39 -3.66 3.02
N LEU A 28 8.59 -4.09 2.64
CA LEU A 28 9.04 -4.15 1.26
C LEU A 28 9.32 -5.61 0.92
N ALA A 29 8.73 -6.08 -0.18
CA ALA A 29 9.01 -7.38 -0.74
C ALA A 29 8.99 -7.30 -2.28
N TYR A 30 9.21 -8.42 -2.95
CA TYR A 30 9.29 -8.47 -4.40
C TYR A 30 8.11 -9.24 -4.96
N MET A 31 7.67 -8.88 -6.17
CA MET A 31 6.69 -9.64 -6.94
C MET A 31 7.34 -10.08 -8.25
N ASN A 32 7.11 -11.33 -8.66
CA ASN A 32 7.26 -11.72 -10.06
C ASN A 32 5.92 -11.48 -10.80
N ALA A 33 5.88 -11.76 -12.10
CA ALA A 33 4.67 -11.61 -12.91
C ALA A 33 3.47 -12.39 -12.34
N GLU A 34 3.71 -13.58 -11.80
CA GLU A 34 2.67 -14.43 -11.22
C GLU A 34 2.13 -13.88 -9.89
N ALA A 35 3.01 -13.41 -9.00
CA ALA A 35 2.63 -12.77 -7.75
C ALA A 35 1.78 -11.51 -8.01
N LEU A 36 2.16 -10.70 -9.01
CA LEU A 36 1.39 -9.54 -9.43
C LEU A 36 0.00 -9.94 -9.96
N ARG A 37 -0.05 -10.96 -10.83
CA ARG A 37 -1.31 -11.49 -11.39
C ARG A 37 -2.25 -11.95 -10.28
N LEU A 38 -1.76 -12.83 -9.39
CA LEU A 38 -2.54 -13.36 -8.27
C LEU A 38 -2.99 -12.24 -7.31
N THR A 39 -2.13 -11.28 -6.99
CA THR A 39 -2.52 -10.14 -6.14
C THR A 39 -3.71 -9.37 -6.71
N ARG A 40 -3.76 -9.17 -8.04
CA ARG A 40 -4.88 -8.51 -8.71
C ARG A 40 -6.14 -9.36 -8.73
N GLU A 41 -6.01 -10.67 -8.85
CA GLU A 41 -7.13 -11.60 -8.93
C GLU A 41 -7.77 -11.86 -7.56
N THR A 42 -6.96 -12.15 -6.54
CA THR A 42 -7.44 -12.54 -5.21
C THR A 42 -7.74 -11.34 -4.31
N GLN A 43 -7.26 -10.14 -4.69
CA GLN A 43 -7.28 -8.95 -3.83
C GLN A 43 -6.56 -9.17 -2.49
N GLU A 44 -5.58 -10.09 -2.45
CA GLU A 44 -4.69 -10.33 -1.31
C GLU A 44 -3.24 -10.33 -1.80
N VAL A 45 -2.34 -9.73 -1.05
CA VAL A 45 -0.95 -9.58 -1.50
C VAL A 45 -0.23 -10.92 -1.58
N HIS A 46 0.31 -11.20 -2.76
CA HIS A 46 1.24 -12.28 -3.04
C HIS A 46 2.63 -11.69 -3.31
N PHE A 47 3.65 -12.29 -2.72
CA PHE A 47 5.05 -11.93 -2.93
C PHE A 47 5.83 -13.11 -3.51
N PHE A 48 7.01 -12.82 -4.02
CA PHE A 48 8.01 -13.79 -4.42
C PHE A 48 9.23 -13.69 -3.50
N SER A 49 9.57 -14.78 -2.83
CA SER A 49 10.75 -14.87 -1.98
C SER A 49 12.00 -15.00 -2.85
N ARG A 50 12.88 -14.00 -2.83
CA ARG A 50 14.16 -14.03 -3.55
C ARG A 50 15.12 -15.11 -3.06
N SER A 51 15.03 -15.47 -1.78
CA SER A 51 15.92 -16.45 -1.14
C SER A 51 15.41 -17.87 -1.32
N ARG A 52 14.09 -18.09 -1.29
CA ARG A 52 13.49 -19.42 -1.51
C ARG A 52 13.21 -19.70 -2.99
N GLY A 53 13.10 -18.68 -3.83
CA GLY A 53 12.69 -18.83 -5.23
C GLY A 53 11.22 -19.22 -5.38
N GLU A 54 10.38 -18.83 -4.42
CA GLU A 54 9.01 -19.32 -4.28
C GLU A 54 7.99 -18.18 -4.16
N LEU A 55 6.82 -18.40 -4.75
CA LEU A 55 5.63 -17.59 -4.54
C LEU A 55 5.10 -17.82 -3.11
N TRP A 56 4.60 -16.75 -2.48
CA TRP A 56 4.00 -16.82 -1.16
C TRP A 56 2.85 -15.82 -1.02
N ARG A 57 1.68 -16.30 -0.59
CA ARG A 57 0.57 -15.44 -0.18
C ARG A 57 0.83 -14.90 1.22
N LYS A 58 0.95 -13.58 1.39
CA LYS A 58 1.26 -12.99 2.69
C LYS A 58 0.18 -13.39 3.70
N GLY A 59 0.61 -13.99 4.81
CA GLY A 59 -0.29 -14.43 5.88
C GLY A 59 -0.94 -15.79 5.66
N GLU A 60 -0.54 -16.56 4.64
CA GLU A 60 -1.10 -17.90 4.37
C GLU A 60 -1.10 -18.82 5.59
N THR A 61 -0.03 -18.81 6.38
CA THR A 61 0.08 -19.63 7.60
C THR A 61 -0.49 -18.93 8.84
N SER A 62 -0.28 -17.62 8.98
CA SER A 62 -0.62 -16.90 10.22
C SER A 62 -2.03 -16.30 10.24
N GLY A 63 -2.70 -16.21 9.09
CA GLY A 63 -3.93 -15.44 8.93
C GLY A 63 -3.74 -13.92 8.82
N ASN A 64 -2.52 -13.41 9.04
CA ASN A 64 -2.19 -11.97 8.91
C ASN A 64 -2.04 -11.56 7.44
N VAL A 65 -3.13 -11.69 6.69
CA VAL A 65 -3.24 -11.32 5.27
C VAL A 65 -3.18 -9.81 5.11
N LEU A 66 -2.73 -9.37 3.93
CA LEU A 66 -2.78 -7.97 3.52
C LEU A 66 -3.80 -7.88 2.38
N ARG A 67 -4.99 -7.34 2.66
CA ARG A 67 -6.06 -7.19 1.66
C ARG A 67 -5.77 -5.96 0.82
N LEU A 68 -5.70 -6.14 -0.50
CA LEU A 68 -5.41 -5.06 -1.43
C LEU A 68 -6.58 -4.08 -1.49
N ARG A 69 -6.29 -2.79 -1.33
CA ARG A 69 -7.23 -1.69 -1.57
C ARG A 69 -6.92 -0.94 -2.86
N GLN A 70 -5.64 -0.76 -3.16
CA GLN A 70 -5.19 -0.18 -4.42
C GLN A 70 -3.77 -0.64 -4.72
N LEU A 71 -3.48 -0.85 -6.01
CA LEU A 71 -2.13 -1.06 -6.50
C LEU A 71 -1.73 0.09 -7.41
N ARG A 72 -0.60 0.72 -7.10
CA ARG A 72 -0.01 1.82 -7.87
C ARG A 72 1.38 1.39 -8.36
N TYR A 73 1.85 2.07 -9.39
CA TYR A 73 3.21 1.98 -9.90
C TYR A 73 3.81 3.39 -9.96
N ASP A 74 5.13 3.51 -9.93
CA ASP A 74 5.84 4.78 -9.98
C ASP A 74 5.98 5.33 -11.42
N CYS A 75 6.77 6.39 -11.61
CA CYS A 75 6.75 7.15 -12.86
C CYS A 75 7.40 6.42 -14.05
N ASP A 76 8.31 5.49 -13.78
CA ASP A 76 8.99 4.65 -14.77
C ASP A 76 8.57 3.17 -14.67
N GLY A 77 7.74 2.81 -13.68
CA GLY A 77 7.04 1.54 -13.60
C GLY A 77 7.90 0.39 -13.11
N ASP A 78 9.03 0.69 -12.46
CA ASP A 78 9.93 -0.31 -11.89
C ASP A 78 9.72 -0.51 -10.37
N ALA A 79 8.74 0.18 -9.78
CA ALA A 79 8.29 -0.09 -8.42
C ALA A 79 6.76 -0.09 -8.29
N LEU A 80 6.27 -0.87 -7.33
CA LEU A 80 4.86 -0.95 -6.95
C LEU A 80 4.61 -0.42 -5.54
N LEU A 81 3.44 0.19 -5.34
CA LEU A 81 2.89 0.53 -4.04
C LEU A 81 1.52 -0.15 -3.88
N ALA A 82 1.45 -1.13 -2.98
CA ALA A 82 0.22 -1.78 -2.55
C ALA A 82 -0.32 -1.06 -1.30
N LEU A 83 -1.43 -0.34 -1.46
CA LEU A 83 -2.23 0.13 -0.34
C LEU A 83 -3.07 -1.04 0.15
N VAL A 84 -2.90 -1.41 1.43
CA VAL A 84 -3.45 -2.63 1.99
C VAL A 84 -4.15 -2.40 3.32
N GLU A 85 -5.15 -3.21 3.61
CA GLU A 85 -5.73 -3.37 4.94
C GLU A 85 -5.11 -4.62 5.62
N PRO A 86 -4.30 -4.46 6.67
CA PRO A 86 -3.71 -5.58 7.38
C PRO A 86 -4.76 -6.27 8.27
N ALA A 87 -4.79 -7.62 8.25
CA ALA A 87 -5.63 -8.41 9.16
C ALA A 87 -4.94 -8.73 10.51
N GLY A 88 -3.71 -8.22 10.70
CA GLY A 88 -2.86 -8.46 11.87
C GLY A 88 -1.43 -7.98 11.57
N PRO A 89 -0.46 -8.31 12.43
CA PRO A 89 0.93 -7.88 12.26
C PRO A 89 1.52 -8.24 10.89
N ALA A 90 2.17 -7.26 10.23
CA ALA A 90 2.82 -7.51 8.95
C ALA A 90 4.11 -8.32 9.13
N CYS A 91 4.83 -8.12 10.24
CA CYS A 91 6.10 -8.80 10.50
C CYS A 91 5.92 -10.21 11.08
N HIS A 92 6.83 -11.12 10.75
CA HIS A 92 6.85 -12.47 11.31
C HIS A 92 7.28 -12.53 12.78
N THR A 93 7.83 -11.44 13.31
CA THR A 93 8.20 -11.30 14.73
C THR A 93 7.01 -10.95 15.61
N GLY A 94 5.84 -10.67 15.02
CA GLY A 94 4.66 -10.18 15.73
C GLY A 94 4.50 -8.66 15.68
N GLU A 95 5.48 -7.94 15.13
CA GLU A 95 5.43 -6.48 15.02
C GLU A 95 4.53 -6.00 13.88
N ARG A 96 3.90 -4.84 14.08
CA ARG A 96 2.98 -4.22 13.12
C ARG A 96 3.63 -4.01 11.75
N THR A 97 4.84 -3.45 11.73
CA THR A 97 5.65 -3.21 10.54
C THR A 97 6.96 -4.01 10.59
N CYS A 98 7.53 -4.35 9.43
CA CYS A 98 8.91 -4.84 9.34
C CYS A 98 9.95 -3.75 9.69
N PHE A 99 9.57 -2.48 9.62
CA PHE A 99 10.44 -1.32 9.87
C PHE A 99 10.41 -0.85 11.34
N TYR A 100 10.21 -1.78 12.28
CA TYR A 100 10.06 -1.50 13.72
C TYR A 100 11.37 -1.13 14.45
N ARG A 101 12.47 -0.92 13.72
CA ARG A 101 13.79 -0.55 14.25
C ARG A 101 14.38 0.57 13.40
N ASP A 102 14.91 1.60 14.04
CA ASP A 102 15.80 2.57 13.39
C ASP A 102 17.27 2.11 13.51
N LEU A 103 18.19 2.90 12.97
CA LEU A 103 19.62 2.58 12.97
C LEU A 103 20.25 2.67 14.38
N ASP A 104 19.57 3.30 15.34
CA ASP A 104 20.02 3.50 16.71
C ASP A 104 19.29 2.57 17.72
N GLY A 105 18.32 1.78 17.24
CA GLY A 105 17.46 0.91 18.04
C GLY A 105 16.37 1.62 18.84
N ALA A 106 16.03 2.87 18.51
CA ALA A 106 15.11 3.72 19.26
C ALA A 106 13.67 3.76 18.71
N ALA A 107 13.39 3.17 17.55
CA ALA A 107 12.04 3.13 17.00
C ALA A 107 11.09 2.36 17.93
N ASP A 108 9.94 2.97 18.24
CA ASP A 108 8.93 2.37 19.10
C ASP A 108 8.16 1.28 18.31
N PRO A 109 8.26 0.01 18.68
CA PRO A 109 7.58 -1.08 17.99
C PRO A 109 6.08 -1.13 18.28
N ALA A 110 5.55 -0.26 19.17
CA ALA A 110 4.18 -0.38 19.63
C ALA A 110 3.16 -0.31 18.46
N PRO A 111 2.14 -1.19 18.46
CA PRO A 111 1.08 -1.20 17.43
C PRO A 111 0.33 0.13 17.30
N ASP A 112 0.27 0.90 18.39
CA ASP A 112 -0.38 2.20 18.47
C ASP A 112 0.63 3.36 18.55
N ALA A 113 1.93 3.08 18.35
CA ALA A 113 2.94 4.12 18.31
C ALA A 113 2.54 5.13 17.21
N PRO A 114 2.53 6.43 17.52
CA PRO A 114 2.36 7.44 16.48
C PRO A 114 3.48 7.23 15.44
N PRO A 115 3.20 7.51 14.15
CA PRO A 115 4.23 7.43 13.11
C PRO A 115 5.49 8.19 13.56
N ALA A 116 6.66 7.66 13.22
CA ALA A 116 7.92 8.23 13.68
C ALA A 116 8.03 9.71 13.23
N PRO A 117 8.67 10.60 14.01
CA PRO A 117 8.85 11.99 13.60
C PRO A 117 9.49 12.10 12.20
N GLY A 118 8.72 12.58 11.22
CA GLY A 118 9.15 12.68 9.81
C GLY A 118 8.52 11.65 8.87
N GLU A 119 7.80 10.65 9.36
CA GLU A 119 6.95 9.81 8.51
C GLU A 119 5.76 10.62 7.99
N PRO A 120 5.44 10.51 6.69
CA PRO A 120 4.30 11.24 6.13
C PRO A 120 3.02 10.77 6.83
N ALA A 121 2.27 11.73 7.38
CA ALA A 121 0.94 11.50 7.90
C ALA A 121 0.09 10.76 6.84
N PRO A 122 -0.90 9.94 7.24
CA PRO A 122 -1.75 9.21 6.31
C PRO A 122 -2.22 10.14 5.20
N ALA A 123 -2.05 9.69 3.95
CA ALA A 123 -2.42 10.47 2.75
C ALA A 123 -3.89 10.92 2.74
N LEU A 124 -4.72 10.37 3.64
CA LEU A 124 -6.10 10.77 3.92
C LEU A 124 -6.23 12.14 4.59
N SER A 125 -5.13 12.81 4.97
CA SER A 125 -5.14 14.15 5.55
C SER A 125 -4.86 15.27 4.54
N LEU A 126 -4.65 14.97 3.25
CA LEU A 126 -4.64 16.01 2.24
C LEU A 126 -6.05 16.62 2.15
N PRO A 127 -6.25 17.92 2.44
CA PRO A 127 -7.53 18.56 2.13
C PRO A 127 -7.80 18.32 0.64
N ALA A 128 -9.05 17.97 0.32
CA ALA A 128 -9.51 17.92 -1.06
C ALA A 128 -8.97 19.17 -1.76
N ARG A 129 -8.18 18.98 -2.83
CA ARG A 129 -7.59 20.10 -3.58
C ARG A 129 -8.69 21.14 -3.81
N ASP A 130 -8.45 22.37 -3.35
CA ASP A 130 -9.43 23.45 -3.38
C ASP A 130 -10.16 23.49 -4.74
N GLY A 131 -11.48 23.35 -4.70
CA GLY A 131 -12.34 23.46 -5.89
C GLY A 131 -13.32 22.31 -6.14
N ALA A 132 -13.28 21.21 -5.39
CA ALA A 132 -14.32 20.18 -5.49
C ALA A 132 -15.53 20.56 -4.60
N GLN A 133 -16.57 21.14 -5.21
CA GLN A 133 -17.87 21.29 -4.55
C GLN A 133 -18.61 19.95 -4.62
N PHE A 134 -18.86 19.35 -3.47
CA PHE A 134 -19.76 18.21 -3.33
C PHE A 134 -21.07 18.73 -2.75
N HIS A 135 -22.18 18.48 -3.44
CA HIS A 135 -23.50 18.67 -2.86
C HIS A 135 -23.98 17.34 -2.28
N LEU A 136 -24.47 17.36 -1.05
CA LEU A 136 -25.11 16.20 -0.44
C LEU A 136 -26.50 16.04 -1.08
N ASP A 137 -26.76 14.89 -1.70
CA ASP A 137 -28.11 14.48 -2.08
C ASP A 137 -28.87 14.09 -0.79
N ALA A 138 -29.89 14.86 -0.45
CA ALA A 138 -30.65 14.74 0.80
C ALA A 138 -31.42 13.41 0.96
N HIS A 139 -31.39 12.53 -0.04
CA HIS A 139 -32.11 11.26 -0.05
C HIS A 139 -31.24 10.00 0.04
N ALA A 140 -29.91 10.08 -0.11
CA ALA A 140 -29.05 8.88 -0.16
C ALA A 140 -27.79 8.93 0.72
N GLY A 141 -27.44 10.07 1.31
CA GLY A 141 -26.31 10.14 2.27
C GLY A 141 -24.93 9.80 1.72
N GLN A 142 -24.76 9.73 0.39
CA GLN A 142 -23.48 9.52 -0.27
C GLN A 142 -23.12 10.72 -1.16
N PRO A 143 -21.85 11.16 -1.17
CA PRO A 143 -21.43 12.28 -1.99
C PRO A 143 -21.42 11.90 -3.48
N VAL A 144 -22.07 12.72 -4.31
CA VAL A 144 -22.08 12.58 -5.77
C VAL A 144 -21.24 13.70 -6.39
N LEU A 145 -20.37 13.36 -7.34
CA LEU A 145 -19.48 14.32 -8.00
C LEU A 145 -20.26 15.17 -9.03
N VAL A 146 -20.35 16.47 -8.82
CA VAL A 146 -21.08 17.40 -9.69
C VAL A 146 -20.09 18.31 -10.43
N SER A 147 -19.44 17.77 -11.47
CA SER A 147 -18.67 18.53 -12.48
C SER A 147 -17.32 19.17 -12.06
N PHE A 148 -16.37 19.22 -13.01
CA PHE A 148 -15.14 20.00 -12.93
C PHE A 148 -15.32 21.34 -13.65
N LEU A 149 -15.44 22.45 -12.93
CA LEU A 149 -15.29 23.78 -13.53
C LEU A 149 -13.81 24.13 -13.64
N ARG A 150 -13.26 24.03 -14.85
CA ARG A 150 -11.94 24.58 -15.16
C ARG A 150 -12.01 26.10 -15.07
N HIS A 151 -11.38 26.70 -14.06
CA HIS A 151 -11.08 28.12 -14.10
C HIS A 151 -9.86 28.31 -15.01
N ALA A 152 -10.08 28.96 -16.16
CA ALA A 152 -9.01 29.53 -16.96
C ALA A 152 -8.53 30.82 -16.27
N GLY A 153 -7.22 30.90 -16.05
CA GLY A 153 -6.51 32.07 -15.55
C GLY A 153 -5.02 31.85 -15.76
#